data_AF-A0ABC8UCC5-F1
#
_entry.id   AF-A0ABC8UCC5-F1
#
_cell.length_a   1.000
_cell.length_b   1.000
_cell.length_c   1.000
_cell.angle_alpha   90.00
_cell.angle_beta   90.00
_cell.angle_gamma   90.00
#
_symmetry.space_group_name_H-M   'P 1'
#
loop_
_entity.id
_entity.type
_entity.pdbx_description
1 polymer ?
#
loop_
_entity_poly.entity_id
_entity_poly.type
_entity_poly.pdbx_seq_one_letter_code
_entity_poly.pdbx_strand_id
1 'polypeptide(L)'
;PDMLEVENGGMTKDEYIVHFRIWAISKAPLLIGCDVRNASKETKEIISNKEVIAVNQDPLGVQAKKVRMEGGHEVWAEPLSNYRVAVLLVNRGSWRNSITVHWDDIGIPPASVVIARDIWEHKTLKALFVGNLTSTMDSHACKMYILKPIS
;
A
#
# COMPACT_ATOMS: atom_id res chain seq x y z
N PRO A 1 -4.69 -2.46 -16.05
CA PRO A 1 -3.29 -2.85 -15.78
C PRO A 1 -3.08 -4.28 -16.26
N ASP A 2 -1.92 -4.56 -16.87
CA ASP A 2 -1.56 -5.87 -17.46
C ASP A 2 -1.09 -6.88 -16.38
N MET A 3 -0.71 -8.10 -16.74
CA MET A 3 -0.41 -9.23 -15.82
C MET A 3 0.65 -8.94 -14.73
N LEU A 4 0.56 -9.64 -13.59
CA LEU A 4 1.53 -9.57 -12.49
C LEU A 4 2.86 -10.23 -12.88
N GLU A 5 3.93 -9.44 -12.98
CA GLU A 5 5.29 -9.88 -13.34
C GLU A 5 6.12 -10.26 -12.11
N VAL A 6 5.56 -11.04 -11.19
CA VAL A 6 6.33 -11.52 -10.03
C VAL A 6 7.15 -12.75 -10.45
N GLU A 7 8.48 -12.68 -10.29
CA GLU A 7 9.50 -13.70 -10.63
C GLU A 7 10.00 -13.80 -12.09
N ASN A 8 10.06 -12.70 -12.86
CA ASN A 8 10.77 -12.71 -14.17
C ASN A 8 12.26 -12.31 -14.11
N GLY A 9 12.86 -12.34 -12.91
CA GLY A 9 14.32 -12.23 -12.70
C GLY A 9 14.94 -10.84 -12.84
N GLY A 10 14.17 -9.79 -13.14
CA GLY A 10 14.66 -8.42 -13.37
C GLY A 10 14.49 -7.42 -12.23
N MET A 11 13.94 -7.83 -11.08
CA MET A 11 13.57 -6.95 -9.96
C MET A 11 14.00 -7.52 -8.61
N THR A 12 14.30 -6.63 -7.66
CA THR A 12 14.54 -6.93 -6.25
C THR A 12 13.23 -7.29 -5.53
N LYS A 13 13.33 -7.90 -4.35
CA LYS A 13 12.17 -8.27 -3.51
C LYS A 13 11.24 -7.07 -3.24
N ASP A 14 11.82 -5.92 -2.92
CA ASP A 14 11.06 -4.71 -2.63
C ASP A 14 10.31 -4.20 -3.87
N GLU A 15 10.90 -4.36 -5.06
CA GLU A 15 10.26 -3.97 -6.32
C GLU A 15 9.06 -4.89 -6.66
N TYR A 16 9.13 -6.20 -6.40
CA TYR A 16 7.96 -7.09 -6.53
C TYR A 16 6.86 -6.74 -5.54
N ILE A 17 7.22 -6.38 -4.30
CA ILE A 17 6.27 -5.93 -3.28
C ILE A 17 5.59 -4.63 -3.72
N VAL A 18 6.36 -3.66 -4.24
CA VAL A 18 5.82 -2.41 -4.80
C VAL A 18 4.85 -2.69 -5.94
N HIS A 19 5.24 -3.54 -6.89
CA HIS A 19 4.41 -3.90 -8.04
C HIS A 19 3.07 -4.49 -7.60
N PHE A 20 3.09 -5.53 -6.76
CA PHE A 20 1.85 -6.17 -6.29
C PHE A 20 0.94 -5.18 -5.55
N ARG A 21 1.51 -4.29 -4.72
CA ARG A 21 0.73 -3.30 -3.97
C ARG A 21 0.13 -2.21 -4.84
N ILE A 22 0.86 -1.75 -5.86
CA ILE A 22 0.32 -0.80 -6.85
C ILE A 22 -0.85 -1.44 -7.60
N TRP A 23 -0.74 -2.71 -7.98
CA TRP A 23 -1.84 -3.43 -8.63
C TRP A 23 -3.06 -3.58 -7.71
N ALA A 24 -2.82 -3.98 -6.46
CA ALA A 24 -3.86 -4.18 -5.47
C ALA A 24 -4.65 -2.87 -5.21
N ILE A 25 -3.94 -1.78 -4.94
CA ILE A 25 -4.55 -0.47 -4.65
C ILE A 25 -5.17 0.18 -5.90
N SER A 26 -4.77 -0.25 -7.10
CA SER A 26 -5.37 0.21 -8.37
C SER A 26 -6.66 -0.55 -8.73
N LYS A 27 -7.18 -1.42 -7.85
CA LYS A 27 -8.31 -2.32 -8.14
C LYS A 27 -8.12 -3.13 -9.42
N ALA A 28 -6.86 -3.42 -9.78
CA ALA A 28 -6.55 -4.20 -10.96
C ALA A 28 -7.00 -5.66 -10.73
N PRO A 29 -7.39 -6.39 -11.78
CA PRO A 29 -7.48 -7.84 -11.71
C PRO A 29 -6.15 -8.44 -11.25
N LEU A 30 -6.15 -9.15 -10.10
CA LEU A 30 -4.96 -9.84 -9.58
C LEU A 30 -4.81 -11.22 -10.24
N LEU A 31 -4.53 -11.22 -11.54
CA LEU A 31 -4.28 -12.45 -12.31
C LEU A 31 -2.82 -12.87 -12.12
N ILE A 32 -2.61 -14.02 -11.48
CA ILE A 32 -1.28 -14.58 -11.23
C ILE A 32 -0.74 -15.17 -12.55
N GLY A 33 0.35 -14.59 -13.06
CA GLY A 33 1.02 -15.06 -14.28
C GLY A 33 2.15 -16.07 -14.06
N CYS A 34 2.58 -16.30 -12.81
CA CYS A 34 3.70 -17.18 -12.49
C CYS A 34 3.29 -18.65 -12.26
N ASP A 35 4.24 -19.58 -12.41
CA ASP A 35 4.01 -21.00 -12.10
C ASP A 35 3.88 -21.22 -10.60
N VAL A 36 2.64 -21.21 -10.10
CA VAL A 36 2.31 -21.39 -8.67
C VAL A 36 2.85 -22.69 -8.07
N ARG A 37 3.16 -23.71 -8.88
CA ARG A 37 3.74 -24.97 -8.41
C ARG A 37 5.17 -24.77 -7.93
N ASN A 38 5.91 -23.90 -8.61
CA ASN A 38 7.32 -23.62 -8.36
C ASN A 38 7.57 -22.23 -7.75
N ALA A 39 6.53 -21.44 -7.51
CA ALA A 39 6.64 -20.13 -6.89
C ALA A 39 7.40 -20.22 -5.56
N SER A 40 8.37 -19.32 -5.38
CA SER A 40 9.17 -19.25 -4.16
C SER A 40 8.28 -18.97 -2.95
N LYS A 41 8.82 -19.25 -1.75
CA LYS A 41 8.13 -18.92 -0.50
C LYS A 41 7.82 -17.42 -0.41
N GLU A 42 8.74 -16.58 -0.89
CA GLU A 42 8.60 -15.12 -0.86
C GLU A 42 7.45 -14.66 -1.77
N THR A 43 7.39 -15.18 -3.00
CA THR A 43 6.30 -14.89 -3.93
C THR A 43 4.95 -15.32 -3.37
N LYS A 44 4.90 -16.51 -2.75
CA LYS A 44 3.70 -16.99 -2.07
C LYS A 44 3.28 -16.05 -0.94
N GLU A 45 4.21 -15.56 -0.12
CA GLU A 45 3.91 -14.59 0.94
C GLU A 45 3.33 -13.28 0.39
N ILE A 46 3.85 -12.78 -0.74
CA ILE A 46 3.34 -11.57 -1.39
C ILE A 46 1.92 -11.79 -1.93
N ILE A 47 1.73 -12.79 -2.80
CA ILE A 47 0.46 -12.99 -3.51
C ILE A 47 -0.67 -13.52 -2.61
N SER A 48 -0.33 -14.11 -1.45
CA SER A 48 -1.32 -14.64 -0.51
C SER A 48 -1.63 -13.71 0.67
N ASN A 49 -1.10 -12.47 0.68
CA ASN A 49 -1.41 -11.51 1.73
C ASN A 49 -2.90 -11.12 1.71
N LYS A 50 -3.66 -11.71 2.64
CA LYS A 50 -5.12 -11.56 2.73
C LYS A 50 -5.57 -10.11 2.94
N GLU A 51 -4.76 -9.28 3.59
CA GLU A 51 -5.13 -7.89 3.85
C GLU A 51 -4.96 -7.02 2.61
N VAL A 52 -3.89 -7.23 1.84
CA VAL A 52 -3.70 -6.57 0.55
C VAL A 52 -4.79 -7.01 -0.44
N ILE A 53 -5.14 -8.30 -0.46
CA ILE A 53 -6.26 -8.82 -1.26
C ILE A 53 -7.58 -8.16 -0.80
N ALA A 54 -7.83 -8.05 0.51
CA ALA A 54 -9.03 -7.41 1.03
C ALA A 54 -9.13 -5.93 0.67
N VAL A 55 -8.00 -5.23 0.54
CA VAL A 55 -7.96 -3.89 -0.02
C VAL A 55 -8.41 -3.95 -1.48
N ASN A 56 -7.79 -4.76 -2.34
CA ASN A 56 -8.19 -4.90 -3.75
C ASN A 56 -9.67 -5.29 -3.93
N GLN A 57 -10.20 -6.15 -3.07
CA GLN A 57 -11.57 -6.69 -3.13
C GLN A 57 -12.58 -5.90 -2.28
N ASP A 58 -12.22 -4.71 -1.79
CA ASP A 58 -13.14 -3.92 -0.97
C ASP A 58 -14.42 -3.58 -1.75
N PRO A 59 -15.62 -3.79 -1.16
CA PRO A 59 -16.89 -3.68 -1.87
C PRO A 59 -17.23 -2.25 -2.31
N LEU A 60 -16.54 -1.23 -1.77
CA LEU A 60 -16.72 0.13 -2.25
C LEU A 60 -16.22 0.30 -3.69
N GLY A 61 -15.27 -0.55 -4.14
CA GLY A 61 -14.85 -0.61 -5.54
C GLY A 61 -14.20 0.67 -6.09
N VAL A 62 -13.83 1.62 -5.23
CA VAL A 62 -13.21 2.88 -5.63
C VAL A 62 -11.71 2.67 -5.82
N GLN A 63 -11.21 2.98 -7.02
CA GLN A 63 -9.80 2.92 -7.34
C GLN A 63 -8.99 4.03 -6.66
N ALA A 64 -7.78 3.71 -6.21
CA ALA A 64 -6.86 4.70 -5.67
C ALA A 64 -6.40 5.74 -6.68
N LYS A 65 -6.14 6.93 -6.14
CA LYS A 65 -5.51 8.04 -6.85
C LYS A 65 -4.15 8.33 -6.23
N LYS A 66 -3.22 8.77 -7.06
CA LYS A 66 -1.99 9.41 -6.56
C LYS A 66 -2.37 10.78 -6.01
N VAL A 67 -2.38 10.92 -4.70
CA VAL A 67 -2.80 12.15 -4.00
C VAL A 67 -1.65 13.12 -3.80
N ARG A 68 -0.41 12.62 -3.77
CA ARG A 68 0.81 13.45 -3.66
C ARG A 68 1.95 12.83 -4.45
N MET A 69 2.76 13.69 -5.08
CA MET A 69 4.00 13.31 -5.75
C MET A 69 5.04 14.42 -5.55
N GLU A 70 6.13 14.11 -4.86
CA GLU A 70 7.20 15.06 -4.57
C GLU A 70 8.55 14.43 -4.95
N GLY A 71 9.09 14.83 -6.09
CA GLY A 71 10.25 14.19 -6.69
C GLY A 71 10.00 12.71 -6.95
N GLY A 72 10.81 11.84 -6.32
CA GLY A 72 10.69 10.39 -6.42
C GLY A 72 9.71 9.75 -5.41
N HIS A 73 8.95 10.52 -4.64
CA HIS A 73 8.10 9.98 -3.57
C HIS A 73 6.63 10.12 -3.94
N GLU A 74 5.87 9.05 -3.79
CA GLU A 74 4.46 9.00 -4.16
C GLU A 74 3.60 8.57 -2.98
N VAL A 75 2.43 9.20 -2.85
CA VAL A 75 1.36 8.75 -1.95
C VAL A 75 0.14 8.45 -2.79
N TRP A 76 -0.35 7.22 -2.66
CA TRP A 76 -1.58 6.74 -3.27
C TRP A 76 -2.60 6.48 -2.18
N ALA A 77 -3.86 6.82 -2.42
CA ALA A 77 -4.93 6.58 -1.46
C ALA A 77 -6.24 6.20 -2.15
N GLU A 78 -6.99 5.32 -1.50
CA GLU A 78 -8.39 5.01 -1.83
C GLU A 78 -9.24 4.95 -0.57
N PRO A 79 -10.49 5.45 -0.63
CA PRO A 79 -11.47 5.14 0.38
C PRO A 79 -11.83 3.65 0.29
N LEU A 80 -12.07 3.07 1.45
CA LEU A 80 -12.59 1.71 1.61
C LEU A 80 -13.94 1.76 2.33
N SER A 81 -14.66 0.64 2.29
CA SER A 81 -15.84 0.42 3.12
C SER A 81 -15.59 0.70 4.61
N ASN A 82 -16.65 1.09 5.33
CA ASN A 82 -16.64 1.41 6.76
C ASN A 82 -15.75 2.62 7.13
N TYR A 83 -15.75 3.66 6.28
CA TYR A 83 -15.02 4.92 6.51
C TYR A 83 -13.52 4.73 6.75
N ARG A 84 -12.95 3.66 6.18
CA ARG A 84 -11.51 3.40 6.21
C ARG A 84 -10.86 3.99 4.97
N VAL A 85 -9.56 4.18 5.01
CA VAL A 85 -8.76 4.61 3.85
C VAL A 85 -7.53 3.71 3.75
N ALA A 86 -7.29 3.14 2.58
CA ALA A 86 -6.00 2.50 2.28
C ALA A 86 -5.05 3.54 1.73
N VAL A 87 -3.80 3.51 2.19
CA VAL A 87 -2.73 4.36 1.69
C VAL A 87 -1.50 3.53 1.35
N LEU A 88 -0.84 3.88 0.24
CA LEU A 88 0.42 3.30 -0.19
C LEU A 88 1.44 4.43 -0.38
N LEU A 89 2.53 4.37 0.37
CA LEU A 89 3.66 5.30 0.29
C LEU A 89 4.79 4.59 -0.46
N VAL A 90 5.26 5.17 -1.55
CA VAL A 90 6.28 4.57 -2.42
C VAL A 90 7.49 5.50 -2.52
N ASN A 91 8.67 4.99 -2.17
CA ASN A 91 9.93 5.67 -2.39
C ASN A 91 10.59 5.17 -3.69
N ARG A 92 10.47 5.94 -4.77
CA ARG A 92 11.15 5.66 -6.05
C ARG A 92 12.52 6.33 -6.15
N GLY A 93 12.95 7.03 -5.09
CA GLY A 93 14.28 7.65 -5.02
C GLY A 93 15.35 6.62 -4.69
N SER A 94 16.61 6.98 -4.98
CA SER A 94 17.78 6.13 -4.76
C SER A 94 18.28 6.09 -3.30
N TRP A 95 17.58 6.77 -2.38
CA TRP A 95 18.01 6.95 -1.00
C TRP A 95 16.86 6.70 -0.04
N ARG A 96 17.19 6.31 1.19
CA ARG A 96 16.23 6.21 2.29
C ARG A 96 15.59 7.57 2.56
N ASN A 97 14.25 7.60 2.61
CA ASN A 97 13.51 8.83 2.84
C ASN A 97 12.25 8.62 3.70
N SER A 98 11.80 9.69 4.34
CA SER A 98 10.55 9.75 5.07
C SER A 98 9.47 10.36 4.19
N ILE A 99 8.36 9.64 4.04
CA ILE A 99 7.19 10.11 3.29
C ILE A 99 6.06 10.31 4.31
N THR A 100 5.36 11.44 4.19
CA THR A 100 4.23 11.79 5.05
C THR A 100 2.95 11.76 4.25
N VAL A 101 1.93 11.08 4.78
CA VAL A 101 0.55 11.20 4.32
C VAL A 101 -0.19 12.15 5.24
N HIS A 102 -0.78 13.20 4.69
CA HIS A 102 -1.60 14.16 5.43
C HIS A 102 -3.10 13.81 5.28
N TRP A 103 -3.89 14.06 6.33
CA TRP A 103 -5.31 13.68 6.35
C TRP A 103 -6.15 14.43 5.33
N ASP A 104 -5.83 15.69 5.10
CA ASP A 104 -6.43 16.54 4.07
C ASP A 104 -6.20 16.00 2.65
N ASP A 105 -5.03 15.42 2.36
CA ASP A 105 -4.74 14.79 1.06
C ASP A 105 -5.63 13.57 0.77
N ILE A 106 -6.12 12.90 1.82
CA ILE A 106 -6.81 11.59 1.71
C ILE A 106 -8.28 11.63 2.17
N GLY A 107 -8.83 12.83 2.37
CA GLY A 107 -10.25 13.01 2.71
C GLY A 107 -10.61 12.60 4.15
N ILE A 108 -9.62 12.52 5.04
CA ILE A 108 -9.84 12.39 6.49
C ILE A 108 -9.86 13.82 7.09
N PRO A 109 -10.83 14.18 7.95
CA PRO A 109 -10.80 15.48 8.62
C PRO A 109 -9.50 15.65 9.43
N PRO A 110 -8.75 16.78 9.35
CA PRO A 110 -7.43 16.91 9.95
C PRO A 110 -7.36 16.66 11.47
N ALA A 111 -8.44 16.95 12.20
CA ALA A 111 -8.53 16.74 13.64
C ALA A 111 -8.91 15.29 14.03
N SER A 112 -9.16 14.40 13.06
CA SER A 112 -9.55 13.02 13.33
C SER A 112 -8.41 12.25 13.97
N VAL A 113 -8.73 11.52 15.03
CA VAL A 113 -7.83 10.51 15.59
C VAL A 113 -7.96 9.24 14.77
N VAL A 114 -6.82 8.70 14.33
CA VAL A 114 -6.76 7.57 13.41
C VAL A 114 -5.90 6.45 13.99
N ILE A 115 -6.41 5.22 13.87
CA ILE A 115 -5.64 4.00 14.06
C ILE A 115 -5.08 3.57 12.70
N ALA A 116 -3.79 3.28 12.65
CA ALA A 116 -3.13 2.77 11.46
C ALA A 116 -2.78 1.28 11.62
N ARG A 117 -3.15 0.47 10.64
CA ARG A 117 -2.75 -0.94 10.53
C ARG A 117 -1.76 -1.10 9.39
N ASP A 118 -0.55 -1.55 9.72
CA ASP A 118 0.44 -1.99 8.74
C ASP A 118 0.02 -3.37 8.23
N ILE A 119 -0.36 -3.44 6.96
CA ILE A 119 -0.92 -4.66 6.38
C ILE A 119 0.15 -5.62 5.85
N TRP A 120 1.41 -5.21 5.89
CA TRP A 120 2.55 -6.08 5.60
C TRP A 120 3.05 -6.77 6.86
N GLU A 121 3.26 -6.00 7.91
CA GLU A 121 3.66 -6.51 9.22
C GLU A 121 2.48 -7.15 9.98
N HIS A 122 1.27 -7.13 9.39
CA HIS A 122 0.01 -7.61 9.98
C HIS A 122 -0.26 -7.03 11.37
N LYS A 123 0.14 -5.77 11.59
CA LYS A 123 0.24 -5.17 12.91
C LYS A 123 -0.44 -3.82 12.96
N THR A 124 -1.31 -3.65 13.95
CA THR A 124 -1.83 -2.33 14.31
C THR A 124 -0.75 -1.54 15.06
N LEU A 125 -0.46 -0.34 14.59
CA LEU A 125 0.49 0.55 15.25
C LEU A 125 -0.06 0.97 16.61
N LYS A 126 0.80 1.02 17.63
CA LYS A 126 0.39 1.38 19.00
C LYS A 126 0.04 2.87 19.13
N ALA A 127 0.64 3.71 18.29
CA ALA A 127 0.39 5.14 18.29
C ALA A 127 -0.98 5.45 17.66
N LEU A 128 -1.63 6.48 18.20
CA LEU A 128 -2.76 7.14 17.56
C LEU A 128 -2.22 8.34 16.78
N PHE A 129 -2.75 8.54 15.57
CA PHE A 129 -2.28 9.57 14.64
C PHE A 129 -3.33 10.66 14.47
N VAL A 130 -2.87 11.91 14.40
CA VAL A 130 -3.72 13.10 14.19
C VAL A 130 -3.05 13.98 13.14
N GLY A 131 -3.82 14.44 12.16
CA GLY A 131 -3.37 15.29 11.05
C GLY A 131 -2.52 14.58 9.98
N ASN A 132 -1.66 13.63 10.35
CA ASN A 132 -0.79 12.92 9.41
C ASN A 132 -0.21 11.61 9.97
N LEU A 133 0.43 10.85 9.09
CA LEU A 133 1.31 9.73 9.41
C LEU A 133 2.58 9.82 8.56
N THR A 134 3.74 9.80 9.20
CA THR A 134 5.05 9.73 8.51
C THR A 134 5.63 8.34 8.62
N SER A 135 6.23 7.86 7.54
CA SER A 135 6.96 6.59 7.51
C SER A 135 8.27 6.72 6.76
N THR A 136 9.34 6.17 7.34
CA THR A 136 10.63 6.03 6.68
C THR A 136 10.71 4.68 5.97
N MET A 137 11.19 4.71 4.73
CA MET A 137 11.41 3.52 3.91
C MET A 137 12.69 3.65 3.09
N ASP A 138 13.32 2.52 2.80
CA ASP A 138 14.56 2.46 2.04
C ASP A 138 14.31 2.78 0.55
N SER A 139 15.39 2.87 -0.22
CA SER A 139 15.32 3.08 -1.66
C SER A 139 14.46 2.00 -2.34
N HIS A 140 13.57 2.41 -3.24
CA HIS A 140 12.68 1.51 -4.00
C HIS A 140 11.70 0.68 -3.14
N ALA A 141 11.57 1.00 -1.84
CA ALA A 141 10.64 0.33 -0.95
C ALA A 141 9.30 1.08 -0.86
N CYS A 142 8.30 0.39 -0.31
CA CYS A 142 7.01 1.00 0.00
C CYS A 142 6.45 0.51 1.34
N LYS A 143 5.50 1.27 1.88
CA LYS A 143 4.67 0.86 3.02
C LYS A 143 3.20 1.07 2.71
N MET A 144 2.37 0.18 3.23
CA MET A 144 0.94 0.22 2.99
C MET A 144 0.19 0.12 4.32
N TYR A 145 -0.79 1.00 4.50
CA TYR A 145 -1.57 1.10 5.72
C TYR A 145 -3.07 1.11 5.42
N ILE A 146 -3.85 0.51 6.32
CA ILE A 146 -5.28 0.80 6.45
C ILE A 146 -5.44 1.77 7.62
N LEU A 147 -6.01 2.93 7.33
CA LEU A 147 -6.31 3.99 8.26
C LEU A 147 -7.79 3.93 8.63
N LYS A 148 -8.07 3.93 9.94
CA LYS A 148 -9.43 3.94 10.49
C LYS A 148 -9.58 5.10 11.47
N PRO A 149 -10.33 6.16 11.11
CA PRO A 149 -10.78 7.17 12.07
C PRO A 149 -11.59 6.52 13.21
N ILE A 150 -11.42 7.00 14.44
CA ILE A 150 -12.12 6.47 15.63
C ILE A 150 -13.18 7.42 16.20
N SER A 151 -13.44 8.56 15.55
CA SER A 151 -14.51 9.49 15.95
C SER A 151 -15.83 9.15 15.29
#